data_AF-A0A354DM98-F1
#
_entry.id   AF-A0A354DM98-F1
#
_cell.length_a   1.000
_cell.length_b   1.000
_cell.length_c   1.000
_cell.angle_alpha   90.00
_cell.angle_beta   90.00
_cell.angle_gamma   90.00
#
_symmetry.space_group_name_H-M   'P 1'
#
loop_
_entity.id
_entity.type
_entity.pdbx_description
1 polymer ?
#
loop_
_entity_poly.entity_id
_entity_poly.type
_entity_poly.pdbx_seq_one_letter_code
_entity_poly.pdbx_strand_id
1 'polypeptide(L)'
;MEMLDRIKGGLMGVAIGDAMGGSTEFMNPEEIKHLYGRLMAIVGGGVWRLKPGEVTDDTEMTLCVARGILASPSDPIEKIGEEFIAWYNTNPKDIGLIIRSVIRNYKGDWFSAAEDLHLQTGKTAGNGSLMRTLPVALAYENRGKMEEITRGQS
;
A
#
# COMPACT_ATOMS: atom_id res chain seq x y z
N MET A 1 -4.39 9.31 -25.81
CA MET A 1 -3.65 8.58 -24.77
C MET A 1 -4.26 7.21 -24.67
N GLU A 2 -3.46 6.17 -24.93
CA GLU A 2 -3.94 4.79 -24.95
C GLU A 2 -4.27 4.31 -23.53
N MET A 3 -5.12 3.29 -23.40
CA MET A 3 -5.48 2.71 -22.09
C MET A 3 -4.23 2.24 -21.34
N LEU A 4 -3.27 1.66 -22.05
CA LEU A 4 -2.00 1.20 -21.49
C LEU A 4 -1.20 2.35 -20.87
N ASP A 5 -1.19 3.53 -21.48
CA ASP A 5 -0.49 4.70 -20.95
C ASP A 5 -1.12 5.18 -19.64
N ARG A 6 -2.46 5.11 -19.53
CA ARG A 6 -3.17 5.47 -18.29
C ARG A 6 -2.84 4.51 -17.15
N ILE A 7 -2.82 3.21 -17.44
CA ILE A 7 -2.46 2.16 -16.47
C ILE A 7 -1.01 2.36 -16.00
N LYS A 8 -0.07 2.49 -16.95
CA LYS A 8 1.35 2.74 -16.64
C LYS A 8 1.53 4.04 -15.85
N GLY A 9 0.89 5.11 -16.29
CA GLY A 9 0.96 6.42 -15.64
C GLY A 9 0.42 6.39 -14.21
N GLY A 10 -0.68 5.67 -13.96
CA GLY A 10 -1.24 5.50 -12.62
C GLY A 10 -0.28 4.75 -11.69
N LEU A 11 0.24 3.60 -12.12
CA LEU A 11 1.17 2.79 -11.32
C LEU A 11 2.50 3.52 -11.07
N MET A 12 3.04 4.18 -12.09
CA MET A 12 4.25 5.00 -11.95
C MET A 12 3.99 6.21 -11.04
N GLY A 13 2.79 6.80 -11.10
CA GLY A 13 2.41 7.92 -10.24
C GLY A 13 2.40 7.55 -8.76
N VAL A 14 1.88 6.36 -8.42
CA VAL A 14 1.98 5.80 -7.05
C VAL A 14 3.44 5.68 -6.63
N ALA A 15 4.27 5.01 -7.44
CA ALA A 15 5.67 4.77 -7.10
C ALA A 15 6.51 6.06 -6.98
N ILE A 16 6.27 7.04 -7.87
CA ILE A 16 6.95 8.34 -7.84
C ILE A 16 6.52 9.14 -6.60
N GLY A 17 5.21 9.14 -6.29
CA GLY A 17 4.66 9.85 -5.13
C GLY A 17 5.19 9.29 -3.81
N ASP A 18 5.19 7.97 -3.69
CA ASP A 18 5.78 7.22 -2.58
C ASP A 18 7.27 7.54 -2.42
N ALA A 19 8.10 7.27 -3.43
CA ALA A 19 9.55 7.45 -3.33
C ALA A 19 9.95 8.91 -3.03
N MET A 20 9.19 9.88 -3.53
CA MET A 20 9.41 11.30 -3.20
C MET A 20 8.93 11.62 -1.78
N GLY A 21 7.74 11.19 -1.40
CA GLY A 21 7.10 11.47 -0.11
C GLY A 21 7.80 10.82 1.08
N GLY A 22 8.32 9.61 0.92
CA GLY A 22 9.05 8.88 1.96
C GLY A 22 10.31 9.59 2.46
N SER A 23 10.85 10.53 1.67
CA SER A 23 11.96 11.39 2.10
C SER A 23 11.57 12.36 3.23
N THR A 24 10.28 12.70 3.31
CA THR A 24 9.71 13.73 4.20
C THR A 24 8.69 13.19 5.20
N GLU A 25 8.56 11.86 5.31
CA GLU A 25 7.61 11.25 6.22
C GLU A 25 7.91 11.65 7.68
N PHE A 26 6.84 11.93 8.44
CA PHE A 26 6.86 12.46 9.81
C PHE A 26 7.51 13.84 9.98
N MET A 27 7.88 14.53 8.89
CA MET A 27 8.36 15.90 8.95
C MET A 27 7.20 16.89 8.88
N ASN A 28 7.31 17.97 9.64
CA ASN A 28 6.44 19.13 9.49
C ASN A 28 6.96 20.08 8.37
N PRO A 29 6.14 21.02 7.88
CA PRO A 29 6.54 21.91 6.78
C PRO A 29 7.80 22.74 7.02
N GLU A 30 8.07 23.16 8.26
CA GLU A 30 9.27 23.94 8.60
C GLU A 30 10.53 23.07 8.56
N GLU A 31 10.46 21.81 9.01
CA GLU A 31 11.55 20.85 8.88
C GLU A 31 11.88 20.56 7.42
N ILE A 32 10.85 20.35 6.58
CA ILE A 32 11.03 20.13 5.14
C ILE A 32 11.69 21.36 4.50
N LYS A 33 11.22 22.56 4.84
CA LYS A 33 11.79 23.81 4.32
C LYS A 33 13.22 24.03 4.79
N HIS A 34 13.55 23.66 6.03
CA HIS A 34 14.90 23.80 6.57
C HIS A 34 15.89 22.85 5.88
N LEU A 35 15.52 21.58 5.70
CA LEU A 35 16.39 20.55 5.15
C LEU A 35 16.49 20.62 3.62
N TYR A 36 15.38 20.89 2.93
CA TYR A 36 15.28 20.78 1.47
C TYR A 36 14.96 22.11 0.78
N GLY A 37 14.50 23.13 1.51
CA GLY A 37 13.89 24.33 0.93
C GLY A 37 12.57 23.98 0.27
N ARG A 38 12.64 23.42 -0.94
CA ARG A 38 11.53 22.80 -1.65
C ARG A 38 12.02 21.48 -2.23
N LEU A 39 11.40 20.37 -1.83
CA LEU A 39 11.72 19.07 -2.39
C LEU A 39 11.21 19.00 -3.85
N MET A 40 12.13 18.82 -4.79
CA MET A 40 11.85 18.82 -6.24
C MET A 40 12.39 17.58 -6.97
N ALA A 41 13.04 16.67 -6.25
CA ALA A 41 13.65 15.47 -6.80
C ALA A 41 13.49 14.31 -5.81
N ILE A 42 13.59 13.08 -6.32
CA ILE A 42 13.61 11.87 -5.51
C ILE A 42 15.02 11.70 -4.94
N VAL A 43 15.21 12.09 -3.69
CA VAL A 43 16.53 12.12 -3.03
C VAL A 43 16.75 10.97 -2.04
N GLY A 44 15.69 10.27 -1.63
CA GLY A 44 15.76 9.26 -0.57
C GLY A 44 16.03 9.87 0.81
N GLY A 45 16.64 9.10 1.70
CA GLY A 45 16.87 9.49 3.08
C GLY A 45 15.64 9.26 3.96
N GLY A 46 15.21 10.28 4.70
CA GLY A 46 14.08 10.19 5.62
C GLY A 46 14.31 9.23 6.80
N VAL A 47 13.25 8.98 7.56
CA VAL A 47 13.26 8.11 8.75
C VAL A 47 13.68 6.67 8.41
N TRP A 48 13.40 6.22 7.18
CA TRP A 48 13.68 4.86 6.71
C TRP A 48 15.04 4.68 6.02
N ARG A 49 15.82 5.77 5.85
CA ARG A 49 17.10 5.76 5.13
C ARG A 49 16.97 5.13 3.73
N LEU A 50 16.00 5.64 2.97
CA LEU A 50 15.72 5.20 1.60
C LEU A 50 16.89 5.56 0.68
N LYS A 51 17.18 4.70 -0.29
CA LYS A 51 18.00 5.06 -1.45
C LYS A 51 17.17 5.97 -2.38
N PRO A 52 17.79 6.85 -3.18
CA PRO A 52 17.08 7.57 -4.22
C PRO A 52 16.30 6.60 -5.13
N GLY A 53 14.98 6.77 -5.22
CA GLY A 53 14.10 5.91 -6.02
C GLY A 53 13.56 4.66 -5.31
N GLU A 54 13.96 4.41 -4.06
CA GLU A 54 13.40 3.35 -3.24
C GLU A 54 11.99 3.75 -2.75
N VAL A 55 11.07 2.80 -2.82
CA VAL A 55 9.65 2.93 -2.44
C VAL A 55 9.38 2.34 -1.06
N THR A 56 8.21 2.59 -0.48
CA THR A 56 7.76 2.08 0.82
C THR A 56 6.60 1.08 0.66
N ASP A 57 5.90 0.79 1.77
CA ASP A 57 4.77 -0.12 1.82
C ASP A 57 3.60 0.30 0.91
N ASP A 58 3.40 1.59 0.63
CA ASP A 58 2.41 2.09 -0.33
C ASP A 58 2.54 1.38 -1.70
N THR A 59 3.72 1.44 -2.32
CA THR A 59 3.96 0.80 -3.63
C THR A 59 4.07 -0.71 -3.50
N GLU A 60 4.77 -1.21 -2.49
CA GLU A 60 5.00 -2.65 -2.34
C GLU A 60 3.68 -3.40 -2.14
N MET A 61 2.78 -2.89 -1.28
CA MET A 61 1.46 -3.47 -1.07
C MET A 61 0.53 -3.23 -2.27
N THR A 62 0.66 -2.12 -2.99
CA THR A 62 -0.04 -1.93 -4.28
C THR A 62 0.31 -3.05 -5.26
N LEU A 63 1.58 -3.43 -5.35
CA LEU A 63 2.00 -4.53 -6.21
C LEU A 63 1.51 -5.89 -5.70
N CYS A 64 1.43 -6.10 -4.39
CA CYS A 64 0.81 -7.30 -3.81
C CYS A 64 -0.66 -7.45 -4.23
N VAL A 65 -1.43 -6.36 -4.15
CA VAL A 65 -2.84 -6.35 -4.61
C VAL A 65 -2.93 -6.68 -6.09
N ALA A 66 -2.08 -6.05 -6.92
CA ALA A 66 -2.05 -6.32 -8.35
C ALA A 66 -1.73 -7.80 -8.67
N ARG A 67 -0.73 -8.38 -7.99
CA ARG A 67 -0.37 -9.80 -8.17
C ARG A 67 -1.48 -10.75 -7.73
N GLY A 68 -2.13 -10.47 -6.60
CA GLY A 68 -3.27 -11.26 -6.13
C GLY A 68 -4.44 -11.24 -7.11
N ILE A 69 -4.77 -10.06 -7.67
CA ILE A 69 -5.77 -9.92 -8.73
C ILE A 69 -5.40 -10.72 -9.97
N LEU A 70 -4.15 -10.64 -10.43
CA LEU A 70 -3.71 -11.39 -11.62
C LEU A 70 -3.72 -12.90 -11.38
N ALA A 71 -3.45 -13.36 -10.15
CA ALA A 71 -3.46 -14.77 -9.80
C ALA A 71 -4.88 -15.36 -9.72
N SER A 72 -5.87 -14.59 -9.26
CA SER A 72 -7.27 -15.02 -9.21
C SER A 72 -8.24 -13.86 -9.49
N PRO A 73 -8.47 -13.49 -10.77
CA PRO A 73 -9.24 -12.30 -11.10
C PRO A 73 -10.69 -12.32 -10.59
N SER A 74 -11.33 -13.49 -10.52
CA SER A 74 -12.71 -13.62 -10.05
C SER A 74 -12.84 -13.57 -8.53
N ASP A 75 -11.82 -14.02 -7.79
CA ASP A 75 -11.82 -14.12 -6.33
C ASP A 75 -10.40 -13.93 -5.78
N PRO A 76 -9.91 -12.68 -5.72
CA PRO A 76 -8.51 -12.40 -5.48
C PRO A 76 -8.14 -12.32 -4.00
N ILE A 77 -9.11 -12.30 -3.07
CA ILE A 77 -8.87 -11.92 -1.67
C ILE A 77 -7.82 -12.81 -1.01
N GLU A 78 -7.94 -14.13 -1.18
CA GLU A 78 -6.97 -15.06 -0.61
C GLU A 78 -5.58 -14.88 -1.24
N LYS A 79 -5.52 -14.65 -2.56
CA LYS A 79 -4.25 -14.41 -3.27
C LYS A 79 -3.59 -13.09 -2.91
N ILE A 80 -4.36 -12.06 -2.62
CA ILE A 80 -3.85 -10.79 -2.09
C ILE A 80 -3.27 -11.02 -0.68
N GLY A 81 -3.96 -11.78 0.16
CA GLY A 81 -3.49 -12.15 1.49
C GLY A 81 -2.16 -12.93 1.45
N GLU A 82 -2.07 -13.95 0.60
CA GLU A 82 -0.83 -14.72 0.36
C GLU A 82 0.33 -13.80 -0.03
N GLU A 83 0.11 -12.83 -0.93
CA GLU A 83 1.10 -11.83 -1.34
C GLU A 83 1.52 -10.92 -0.19
N PHE A 84 0.59 -10.49 0.67
CA PHE A 84 0.93 -9.70 1.87
C PHE A 84 1.79 -10.49 2.86
N ILE A 85 1.53 -11.78 3.08
CA ILE A 85 2.38 -12.62 3.94
C ILE A 85 3.77 -12.76 3.33
N ALA A 86 3.84 -13.07 2.03
CA ALA A 86 5.09 -13.21 1.32
C ALA A 86 5.94 -11.94 1.42
N TRP A 87 5.33 -10.78 1.17
CA TRP A 87 5.96 -9.47 1.33
C TRP A 87 6.40 -9.20 2.77
N TYR A 88 5.54 -9.42 3.76
CA TYR A 88 5.86 -9.24 5.17
C TYR A 88 7.11 -10.04 5.59
N ASN A 89 7.24 -11.27 5.09
CA ASN A 89 8.36 -12.15 5.38
C ASN A 89 9.69 -11.69 4.75
N THR A 90 9.66 -10.75 3.79
CA THR A 90 10.88 -10.09 3.29
C THR A 90 11.46 -9.05 4.26
N ASN A 91 10.76 -8.79 5.37
CA ASN A 91 11.11 -7.78 6.38
C ASN A 91 11.24 -6.38 5.75
N PRO A 92 10.11 -5.81 5.27
CA PRO A 92 10.10 -4.51 4.60
C PRO A 92 10.58 -3.42 5.55
N LYS A 93 11.17 -2.36 4.97
CA LYS A 93 11.71 -1.23 5.75
C LYS A 93 10.62 -0.50 6.54
N ASP A 94 9.44 -0.40 5.93
CA ASP A 94 8.27 0.19 6.53
C ASP A 94 7.07 -0.77 6.41
N ILE A 95 6.18 -0.70 7.39
CA ILE A 95 4.87 -1.33 7.39
C ILE A 95 4.05 -0.72 8.52
N GLY A 96 2.89 -0.19 8.15
CA GLY A 96 1.92 0.36 9.10
C GLY A 96 1.58 -0.61 10.25
N LEU A 97 1.44 -0.07 11.46
CA LEU A 97 1.22 -0.85 12.69
C LEU A 97 -0.03 -1.74 12.65
N ILE A 98 -1.11 -1.28 12.01
CA ILE A 98 -2.35 -2.03 11.85
C ILE A 98 -2.08 -3.27 10.98
N ILE A 99 -1.47 -3.06 9.80
CA ILE A 99 -1.17 -4.13 8.83
C ILE A 99 -0.24 -5.16 9.47
N ARG A 100 0.84 -4.70 10.10
CA ARG A 100 1.77 -5.56 10.84
C ARG A 100 1.05 -6.42 11.88
N SER A 101 0.11 -5.83 12.62
CA SER A 101 -0.63 -6.52 13.66
C SER A 101 -1.61 -7.55 13.09
N VAL A 102 -2.33 -7.23 12.03
CA VAL A 102 -3.24 -8.17 11.35
C VAL A 102 -2.46 -9.36 10.80
N ILE A 103 -1.38 -9.13 10.04
CA ILE A 103 -0.56 -10.21 9.46
C ILE A 103 0.03 -11.10 10.56
N ARG A 104 0.55 -10.52 11.64
CA ARG A 104 1.11 -11.29 12.76
C ARG A 104 0.08 -12.16 13.48
N ASN A 105 -1.18 -11.70 13.53
CA ASN A 105 -2.26 -12.39 14.22
C ASN A 105 -3.09 -13.28 13.28
N TYR A 106 -2.75 -13.35 12.00
CA TYR A 106 -3.45 -14.17 11.02
C TYR A 106 -3.37 -15.66 11.37
N LYS A 107 -4.53 -16.33 11.38
CA LYS A 107 -4.69 -17.76 11.69
C LYS A 107 -5.56 -18.48 10.66
N GLY A 108 -5.44 -18.12 9.39
CA GLY A 108 -6.25 -18.70 8.31
C GLY A 108 -7.51 -17.91 7.95
N ASP A 109 -7.81 -16.83 8.68
CA ASP A 109 -8.93 -15.92 8.38
C ASP A 109 -8.49 -14.46 8.56
N TRP A 110 -8.52 -13.72 7.44
CA TRP A 110 -8.16 -12.31 7.35
C TRP A 110 -9.15 -11.40 8.06
N PHE A 111 -10.44 -11.67 7.89
CA PHE A 111 -11.51 -10.83 8.41
C PHE A 111 -11.57 -10.95 9.93
N SER A 112 -11.44 -12.17 10.45
CA SER A 112 -11.36 -12.40 11.89
C SER A 112 -10.14 -11.70 12.51
N ALA A 113 -8.97 -11.77 11.88
CA ALA A 113 -7.76 -11.10 12.38
C ALA A 113 -7.90 -9.56 12.38
N ALA A 114 -8.54 -8.98 11.37
CA ALA A 114 -8.83 -7.56 11.28
C ALA A 114 -9.89 -7.11 12.31
N GLU A 115 -10.97 -7.89 12.47
CA GLU A 115 -12.04 -7.64 13.44
C GLU A 115 -11.51 -7.71 14.87
N ASP A 116 -10.75 -8.75 15.22
CA ASP A 116 -10.13 -8.89 16.54
C ASP A 116 -9.27 -7.67 16.89
N LEU A 117 -8.43 -7.21 15.95
CA LEU A 117 -7.60 -6.03 16.15
C LEU A 117 -8.45 -4.77 16.34
N HIS A 118 -9.54 -4.63 15.58
CA HIS A 118 -10.46 -3.51 15.73
C HIS A 118 -11.13 -3.51 17.10
N LEU A 119 -11.65 -4.64 17.55
CA LEU A 119 -12.28 -4.80 18.87
C LEU A 119 -11.30 -4.52 20.01
N GLN A 120 -10.02 -4.91 19.85
CA GLN A 120 -9.00 -4.67 20.87
C GLN A 120 -8.56 -3.21 20.96
N THR A 121 -8.46 -2.52 19.83
CA THR A 121 -7.78 -1.21 19.77
C THR A 121 -8.71 -0.03 19.54
N GLY A 122 -9.82 -0.23 18.83
CA GLY A 122 -10.68 0.82 18.31
C GLY A 122 -9.99 1.81 17.35
N LYS A 123 -8.73 1.53 16.94
CA LYS A 123 -7.85 2.47 16.23
C LYS A 123 -7.36 1.89 14.90
N THR A 124 -8.30 1.49 14.06
CA THR A 124 -8.01 0.87 12.74
C THR A 124 -8.35 1.76 11.55
N ALA A 125 -8.64 3.05 11.79
CA ALA A 125 -8.99 4.04 10.74
C ALA A 125 -7.76 4.65 10.02
N GLY A 126 -6.69 3.86 9.86
CA GLY A 126 -5.51 4.27 9.08
C GLY A 126 -5.77 4.25 7.57
N ASN A 127 -4.90 4.87 6.79
CA ASN A 127 -4.97 4.89 5.33
C ASN A 127 -4.39 3.64 4.64
N GLY A 128 -3.83 2.68 5.40
CA GLY A 128 -3.09 1.55 4.85
C GLY A 128 -3.88 0.67 3.87
N SER A 129 -5.21 0.58 4.00
CA SER A 129 -6.06 -0.08 3.01
C SER A 129 -6.34 0.77 1.78
N LEU A 130 -6.36 2.10 1.92
CA LEU A 130 -6.66 3.07 0.85
C LEU A 130 -5.49 3.25 -0.12
N MET A 131 -4.26 3.33 0.40
CA MET A 131 -3.05 3.61 -0.38
C MET A 131 -2.80 2.62 -1.52
N ARG A 132 -3.37 1.40 -1.42
CA ARG A 132 -3.14 0.25 -2.32
C ARG A 132 -4.33 -0.13 -3.19
N THR A 133 -5.34 0.74 -3.32
CA THR A 133 -6.60 0.44 -4.04
C THR A 133 -6.53 0.57 -5.56
N LEU A 134 -5.52 1.24 -6.10
CA LEU A 134 -5.42 1.53 -7.54
C LEU A 134 -5.58 0.28 -8.43
N PRO A 135 -4.96 -0.89 -8.16
CA PRO A 135 -5.10 -2.06 -9.02
C PRO A 135 -6.55 -2.55 -9.15
N VAL A 136 -7.37 -2.39 -8.11
CA VAL A 136 -8.80 -2.76 -8.16
C VAL A 136 -9.54 -1.90 -9.19
N ALA A 137 -9.30 -0.59 -9.19
CA ALA A 137 -9.91 0.33 -10.14
C ALA A 137 -9.43 0.12 -11.58
N LEU A 138 -8.21 -0.42 -11.76
CA LEU A 138 -7.66 -0.72 -13.08
C LEU A 138 -8.11 -2.09 -13.63
N ALA A 139 -8.42 -3.05 -12.76
CA ALA A 139 -8.73 -4.43 -13.15
C ALA A 139 -10.22 -4.70 -13.38
N TYR A 140 -11.12 -3.95 -12.75
CA TYR A 140 -12.56 -4.23 -12.77
C TYR A 140 -13.37 -3.07 -13.34
N GLU A 141 -14.15 -3.34 -14.38
CA GLU A 141 -15.09 -2.35 -14.96
C GLU A 141 -16.40 -2.27 -14.17
N ASN A 142 -16.83 -3.38 -13.56
CA ASN A 142 -18.07 -3.44 -12.80
C ASN A 142 -17.89 -2.79 -11.42
N ARG A 143 -18.70 -1.76 -11.14
CA ARG A 143 -18.67 -1.04 -9.87
C ARG A 143 -18.95 -1.91 -8.64
N GLY A 144 -19.90 -2.84 -8.74
CA GLY A 144 -20.19 -3.77 -7.64
C GLY A 144 -18.98 -4.63 -7.30
N LYS A 145 -18.28 -5.14 -8.33
CA LYS A 145 -17.04 -5.90 -8.12
C LYS A 145 -15.92 -5.03 -7.57
N MET A 146 -15.77 -3.78 -8.04
CA MET A 146 -14.80 -2.84 -7.46
C MET A 146 -15.05 -2.61 -5.97
N GLU A 147 -16.30 -2.39 -5.56
CA GLU A 147 -16.67 -2.17 -4.16
C GLU A 147 -16.44 -3.42 -3.31
N GLU A 148 -16.80 -4.60 -3.82
CA GLU A 148 -16.55 -5.90 -3.20
C GLU A 148 -15.06 -6.13 -2.93
N ILE A 149 -14.22 -6.02 -3.97
CA ILE A 149 -12.78 -6.29 -3.85
C ILE A 149 -12.07 -5.21 -3.03
N THR A 150 -12.48 -3.94 -3.16
CA THR A 150 -11.92 -2.85 -2.34
C THR A 150 -12.17 -3.09 -0.85
N ARG A 151 -13.38 -3.55 -0.49
CA ARG A 151 -13.70 -3.91 0.91
C ARG A 151 -12.97 -5.17 1.35
N GLY A 152 -12.89 -6.19 0.49
CA GLY A 152 -12.27 -7.47 0.84
C GLY A 152 -10.76 -7.41 1.05
N GLN A 153 -10.04 -6.52 0.35
CA GLN A 153 -8.58 -6.34 0.52
C GLN A 153 -8.18 -5.41 1.68
N SER A 154 -9.17 -4.77 2.32
CA SER A 154 -8.96 -3.79 3.40
C SER A 154 -8.76 -4.47 4.74
#